data_AF-A0A1G6XIP0-F1
#
_entry.id   AF-A0A1G6XIP0-F1
#
_cell.length_a   1.000
_cell.length_b   1.000
_cell.length_c   1.000
_cell.angle_alpha   90.00
_cell.angle_beta   90.00
_cell.angle_gamma   90.00
#
_symmetry.space_group_name_H-M   'P 1'
#
loop_
_entity.id
_entity.type
_entity.pdbx_description
1 polymer ?
#
loop_
_entity_poly.entity_id
_entity_poly.type
_entity_poly.pdbx_seq_one_letter_code
_entity_poly.pdbx_strand_id
1 'polypeptide(L)'
;MTRRKMIVEARVNEYAMRDGNPHVPWTADEIAETAARCREAGASILHFHARADDGAPLHTAERNAEIIRKVRQKCDMLILPTLGFFANDTEPNARINCILELAKDPATKPDIVPIDTGSTNLDVFDREKLSFSHSDRVYENRTNAVEHYFRSLKNAGIKPKMTCWSIGFVRRALAFMEMGLVAEPGYFLLNMTDGSYLTGHPGTLEGLDAFLPFLPKSVRHSWTANIVGGNLLDLCEGVARRGGNIAPGIGDYPYIEFGRPTNEELVRRTCIIARGCGREIASPDDVREILEIS
;
A
#
# COMPACT_ATOMS: atom_id res chain seq x y z
N MET A 1 -27.20 9.98 -7.99
CA MET A 1 -26.27 8.82 -7.87
C MET A 1 -25.37 9.09 -6.69
N THR A 2 -25.40 8.24 -5.66
CA THR A 2 -24.47 8.32 -4.53
C THR A 2 -23.04 8.12 -5.04
N ARG A 3 -22.10 9.00 -4.66
CA ARG A 3 -20.69 8.82 -5.01
C ARG A 3 -20.19 7.54 -4.32
N ARG A 4 -19.40 6.70 -5.03
CA ARG A 4 -18.77 5.51 -4.41
C ARG A 4 -18.07 5.91 -3.11
N LYS A 5 -18.20 5.09 -2.07
CA LYS A 5 -17.48 5.29 -0.80
C LYS A 5 -15.97 5.27 -1.04
N MET A 6 -15.23 6.04 -0.26
CA MET A 6 -13.78 6.15 -0.34
C MET A 6 -13.12 5.14 0.60
N ILE A 7 -12.23 4.32 0.05
CA ILE A 7 -11.37 3.43 0.82
C ILE A 7 -10.22 4.25 1.39
N VAL A 8 -9.99 4.13 2.70
CA VAL A 8 -8.81 4.67 3.39
C VAL A 8 -7.97 3.50 3.87
N GLU A 9 -6.74 3.41 3.36
CA GLU A 9 -5.75 2.41 3.73
C GLU A 9 -4.70 3.02 4.65
N ALA A 10 -4.44 2.42 5.81
CA ALA A 10 -3.40 2.89 6.71
C ALA A 10 -2.06 2.21 6.38
N ARG A 11 -1.08 2.95 5.86
CA ARG A 11 0.30 2.49 5.57
C ARG A 11 1.21 2.77 6.76
N VAL A 12 1.10 1.94 7.79
CA VAL A 12 1.42 2.37 9.16
C VAL A 12 2.91 2.49 9.48
N ASN A 13 3.78 1.76 8.77
CA ASN A 13 5.19 1.70 9.15
C ASN A 13 6.21 1.61 8.02
N GLU A 14 5.94 0.87 6.93
CA GLU A 14 6.98 0.50 5.96
C GLU A 14 8.25 0.02 6.69
N TYR A 15 9.43 0.48 6.26
CA TYR A 15 10.67 0.40 7.04
C TYR A 15 11.12 1.75 7.59
N ALA A 16 10.19 2.68 7.84
CA ALA A 16 10.52 3.97 8.43
C ALA A 16 11.17 3.78 9.82
N MET A 17 12.24 4.52 10.08
CA MET A 17 12.87 4.58 11.40
C MET A 17 12.19 5.64 12.26
N ARG A 18 12.43 5.58 13.57
CA ARG A 18 11.79 6.46 14.58
C ARG A 18 12.45 7.84 14.71
N ASP A 19 13.52 8.08 13.95
CA ASP A 19 14.21 9.37 13.87
C ASP A 19 13.33 10.45 13.23
N GLY A 20 12.58 10.10 12.18
CA GLY A 20 11.61 10.97 11.53
C GLY A 20 10.35 11.19 12.37
N ASN A 21 9.79 10.10 12.90
CA ASN A 21 8.57 10.11 13.71
C ASN A 21 8.61 8.98 14.77
N PRO A 22 8.51 9.28 16.08
CA PRO A 22 8.64 8.28 17.14
C PRO A 22 7.46 7.30 17.21
N HIS A 23 6.34 7.61 16.54
CA HIS A 23 5.12 6.80 16.60
C HIS A 23 5.10 5.64 15.61
N VAL A 24 6.17 5.41 14.84
CA VAL A 24 6.25 4.28 13.90
C VAL A 24 6.16 2.94 14.67
N PRO A 25 5.14 2.10 14.40
CA PRO A 25 4.98 0.82 15.09
C PRO A 25 5.89 -0.26 14.47
N TRP A 26 6.60 -1.00 15.32
CA TRP A 26 7.55 -2.05 14.93
C TRP A 26 7.08 -3.42 15.40
N THR A 27 6.74 -3.55 16.67
CA THR A 27 6.35 -4.84 17.25
C THR A 27 4.94 -5.24 16.82
N ALA A 28 4.60 -6.52 16.97
CA ALA A 28 3.27 -7.00 16.63
C ALA A 28 2.16 -6.36 17.49
N ASP A 29 2.45 -6.05 18.76
CA ASP A 29 1.50 -5.36 19.64
C ASP A 29 1.30 -3.91 19.22
N GLU A 30 2.39 -3.18 18.91
CA GLU A 30 2.31 -1.81 18.42
C GLU A 30 1.53 -1.71 17.10
N ILE A 31 1.76 -2.63 16.17
CA ILE A 31 1.04 -2.68 14.88
C ILE A 31 -0.45 -2.98 15.13
N ALA A 32 -0.77 -3.94 15.99
CA ALA A 32 -2.16 -4.29 16.29
C ALA A 32 -2.93 -3.16 17.00
N GLU A 33 -2.29 -2.46 17.94
CA GLU A 33 -2.88 -1.29 18.58
C GLU A 33 -3.06 -0.12 17.62
N THR A 34 -2.07 0.12 16.76
CA THR A 34 -2.15 1.16 15.73
C THR A 34 -3.26 0.85 14.74
N ALA A 35 -3.41 -0.41 14.32
CA ALA A 35 -4.51 -0.84 13.46
C ALA A 35 -5.87 -0.55 14.10
N ALA A 36 -6.07 -0.88 15.38
CA ALA A 36 -7.30 -0.61 16.08
C ALA A 36 -7.65 0.90 16.11
N ARG A 37 -6.67 1.76 16.43
CA ARG A 37 -6.87 3.23 16.44
C ARG A 37 -7.13 3.79 15.04
N CYS A 38 -6.44 3.29 14.02
CA CYS A 38 -6.69 3.63 12.62
C CYS A 38 -8.09 3.20 12.18
N ARG A 39 -8.54 2.01 12.60
CA ARG A 39 -9.88 1.50 12.29
C ARG A 39 -10.97 2.38 12.87
N GLU A 40 -10.82 2.77 14.14
CA GLU A 40 -11.71 3.70 14.82
C GLU A 40 -11.75 5.06 14.12
N ALA A 41 -10.60 5.54 13.62
CA ALA A 41 -10.50 6.77 12.84
C ALA A 41 -11.14 6.69 11.44
N GLY A 42 -11.34 5.47 10.89
CA GLY A 42 -12.07 5.22 9.64
C GLY A 42 -11.29 4.46 8.56
N ALA A 43 -10.09 3.97 8.83
CA ALA A 43 -9.35 3.13 7.88
C ALA A 43 -9.99 1.73 7.77
N SER A 44 -9.95 1.14 6.58
CA SER A 44 -10.55 -0.18 6.31
C SER A 44 -9.57 -1.23 5.81
N ILE A 45 -8.37 -0.79 5.41
CA ILE A 45 -7.27 -1.67 5.01
C ILE A 45 -6.04 -1.30 5.83
N LEU A 46 -5.39 -2.29 6.42
CA LEU A 46 -4.12 -2.14 7.12
C LEU A 46 -3.00 -2.62 6.21
N HIS A 47 -2.11 -1.71 5.81
CA HIS A 47 -0.84 -2.07 5.22
C HIS A 47 0.29 -1.96 6.23
N PHE A 48 1.07 -3.04 6.36
CA PHE A 48 2.18 -3.11 7.31
C PHE A 48 3.35 -3.94 6.77
N HIS A 49 4.51 -3.68 7.35
CA HIS A 49 5.72 -4.45 7.18
C HIS A 49 6.08 -5.12 8.51
N ALA A 50 6.38 -6.42 8.47
CA ALA A 50 6.87 -7.16 9.62
C ALA A 50 8.33 -6.77 9.91
N ARG A 51 8.63 -6.59 11.21
CA ARG A 51 9.90 -6.06 11.69
C ARG A 51 10.37 -6.80 12.93
N ALA A 52 11.67 -6.74 13.17
CA ALA A 52 12.25 -7.07 14.46
C ALA A 52 11.93 -5.97 15.48
N ASP A 53 12.09 -6.28 16.77
CA ASP A 53 11.72 -5.36 17.85
C ASP A 53 12.62 -4.12 17.92
N ASP A 54 13.82 -4.20 17.32
CA ASP A 54 14.74 -3.07 17.12
C ASP A 54 14.44 -2.25 15.85
N GLY A 55 13.42 -2.65 15.10
CA GLY A 55 13.02 -2.02 13.86
C GLY A 55 13.71 -2.57 12.61
N ALA A 56 14.62 -3.55 12.68
CA ALA A 56 15.17 -4.13 11.46
C ALA A 56 14.07 -4.81 10.60
N PRO A 57 14.19 -4.83 9.26
CA PRO A 57 13.32 -5.63 8.41
C PRO A 57 13.32 -7.11 8.83
N LEU A 58 12.14 -7.70 9.06
CA LEU A 58 11.99 -9.12 9.41
C LEU A 58 10.72 -9.69 8.78
N HIS A 59 10.84 -10.24 7.57
CA HIS A 59 9.70 -10.75 6.82
C HIS A 59 9.62 -12.29 6.84
N THR A 60 9.25 -12.85 8.00
CA THR A 60 8.98 -14.29 8.14
C THR A 60 7.48 -14.57 8.24
N ALA A 61 7.08 -15.81 7.92
CA ALA A 61 5.69 -16.23 8.04
C ALA A 61 5.22 -16.17 9.51
N GLU A 62 6.09 -16.53 10.45
CA GLU A 62 5.79 -16.52 11.89
C GLU A 62 5.51 -15.11 12.40
N ARG A 63 6.36 -14.14 12.05
CA ARG A 63 6.17 -12.75 12.51
C ARG A 63 4.93 -12.12 11.88
N ASN A 64 4.70 -12.34 10.58
CA ASN A 64 3.48 -11.86 9.93
C ASN A 64 2.24 -12.53 10.54
N ALA A 65 2.27 -13.83 10.80
CA ALA A 65 1.17 -14.56 11.43
C ALA A 65 0.83 -14.02 12.82
N GLU A 66 1.84 -13.71 13.63
CA GLU A 66 1.67 -13.08 14.94
C GLU A 66 0.94 -11.72 14.81
N ILE A 67 1.42 -10.85 13.92
CA ILE A 67 0.82 -9.53 13.66
C ILE A 67 -0.64 -9.69 13.23
N ILE A 68 -0.90 -10.54 12.24
CA ILE A 68 -2.25 -10.72 11.65
C ILE A 68 -3.24 -11.22 12.71
N ARG A 69 -2.85 -12.20 13.54
CA ARG A 69 -3.72 -12.69 14.61
C ARG A 69 -4.02 -11.60 15.64
N LYS A 70 -3.02 -10.82 16.06
CA LYS A 70 -3.20 -9.72 17.01
C LYS A 70 -4.09 -8.60 16.45
N VAL A 71 -3.91 -8.24 15.17
CA VAL A 71 -4.76 -7.24 14.49
C VAL A 71 -6.22 -7.72 14.44
N ARG A 72 -6.45 -8.96 14.00
CA ARG A 72 -7.81 -9.54 13.89
C ARG A 72 -8.52 -9.72 15.24
N GLN A 73 -7.77 -9.82 16.34
CA GLN A 73 -8.33 -9.80 17.70
C GLN A 73 -8.82 -8.42 18.12
N LYS A 74 -8.26 -7.34 17.55
CA LYS A 74 -8.57 -5.96 17.95
C LYS A 74 -9.51 -5.24 16.98
N CYS A 75 -9.52 -5.60 15.70
CA CYS A 75 -10.35 -4.94 14.69
C CYS A 75 -10.63 -5.80 13.46
N ASP A 76 -11.55 -5.33 12.63
CA ASP A 76 -12.12 -5.96 11.41
C ASP A 76 -11.45 -5.50 10.09
N MET A 77 -10.34 -4.74 10.16
CA MET A 77 -9.65 -4.25 8.96
C MET A 77 -9.20 -5.39 8.05
N LEU A 78 -9.25 -5.16 6.73
CA LEU A 78 -8.61 -6.04 5.76
C LEU A 78 -7.09 -5.96 5.91
N ILE A 79 -6.43 -7.09 5.80
CA ILE A 79 -5.00 -7.25 6.02
C ILE A 79 -4.26 -7.22 4.68
N LEU A 80 -3.31 -6.31 4.57
CA LEU A 80 -2.45 -6.11 3.40
C LEU A 80 -0.96 -6.12 3.81
N PRO A 81 -0.35 -7.30 4.08
CA PRO A 81 1.07 -7.37 4.37
C PRO A 81 1.88 -7.09 3.09
N THR A 82 3.11 -6.61 3.27
CA THR A 82 4.10 -6.54 2.17
C THR A 82 4.53 -7.92 1.65
N LEU A 83 5.24 -7.97 0.52
CA LEU A 83 5.96 -9.16 0.02
C LEU A 83 7.38 -9.30 0.59
N GLY A 84 7.74 -8.50 1.59
CA GLY A 84 9.06 -8.51 2.19
C GLY A 84 10.10 -7.78 1.37
N PHE A 85 9.71 -6.62 0.82
CA PHE A 85 10.66 -5.65 0.23
C PHE A 85 11.91 -5.53 1.11
N PHE A 86 13.11 -5.45 0.54
CA PHE A 86 14.42 -5.56 1.22
C PHE A 86 14.76 -6.92 1.85
N ALA A 87 13.86 -7.52 2.63
CA ALA A 87 14.14 -8.72 3.42
C ALA A 87 14.31 -9.98 2.55
N ASN A 88 13.56 -10.06 1.44
CA ASN A 88 13.48 -11.23 0.57
C ASN A 88 13.81 -10.92 -0.90
N ASP A 89 14.51 -9.82 -1.18
CA ASP A 89 14.79 -9.39 -2.56
C ASP A 89 15.90 -10.21 -3.25
N THR A 90 16.60 -11.10 -2.54
CA THR A 90 17.69 -11.93 -3.09
C THR A 90 17.20 -12.99 -4.08
N GLU A 91 15.97 -13.48 -3.92
CA GLU A 91 15.34 -14.40 -4.86
C GLU A 91 13.91 -13.89 -5.16
N PRO A 92 13.69 -13.16 -6.27
CA PRO A 92 12.40 -12.56 -6.56
C PRO A 92 11.24 -13.55 -6.42
N ASN A 93 11.33 -14.72 -7.04
CA ASN A 93 10.28 -15.74 -6.99
C ASN A 93 9.92 -16.19 -5.56
N ALA A 94 10.84 -16.11 -4.60
CA ALA A 94 10.60 -16.54 -3.23
C ALA A 94 9.81 -15.52 -2.39
N ARG A 95 9.68 -14.27 -2.84
CA ARG A 95 8.98 -13.20 -2.12
C ARG A 95 7.52 -13.56 -1.79
N ILE A 96 6.87 -14.32 -2.68
CA ILE A 96 5.48 -14.76 -2.48
C ILE A 96 5.34 -15.90 -1.45
N ASN A 97 6.42 -16.62 -1.11
CA ASN A 97 6.35 -17.82 -0.27
C ASN A 97 5.81 -17.52 1.12
N CYS A 98 6.18 -16.39 1.72
CA CYS A 98 5.65 -15.98 3.03
C CYS A 98 4.12 -15.85 2.99
N ILE A 99 3.58 -15.24 1.93
CA ILE A 99 2.13 -15.11 1.73
C ILE A 99 1.47 -16.48 1.57
N LEU A 100 2.06 -17.36 0.77
CA LEU A 100 1.50 -18.70 0.54
C LEU A 100 1.50 -19.55 1.80
N GLU A 101 2.51 -19.40 2.66
CA GLU A 101 2.54 -20.05 3.97
C GLU A 101 1.42 -19.52 4.87
N LEU A 102 1.27 -18.19 4.97
CA LEU A 102 0.20 -17.55 5.74
C LEU A 102 -1.20 -17.96 5.25
N ALA A 103 -1.35 -18.18 3.94
CA ALA A 103 -2.63 -18.56 3.32
C ALA A 103 -3.09 -19.98 3.65
N LYS A 104 -2.22 -20.84 4.20
CA LYS A 104 -2.59 -22.20 4.65
C LYS A 104 -3.49 -22.19 5.89
N ASP A 105 -3.42 -21.15 6.71
CA ASP A 105 -4.28 -20.95 7.88
C ASP A 105 -5.24 -19.77 7.62
N PRO A 106 -6.57 -19.99 7.59
CA PRO A 106 -7.55 -18.92 7.42
C PRO A 106 -7.41 -17.77 8.42
N ALA A 107 -6.94 -18.05 9.65
CA ALA A 107 -6.72 -17.04 10.67
C ALA A 107 -5.55 -16.08 10.36
N THR A 108 -4.65 -16.47 9.45
CA THR A 108 -3.51 -15.66 9.02
C THR A 108 -3.52 -15.31 7.53
N LYS A 109 -4.44 -15.89 6.75
CA LYS A 109 -4.57 -15.63 5.31
C LYS A 109 -4.77 -14.14 5.04
N PRO A 110 -3.87 -13.47 4.29
CA PRO A 110 -4.06 -12.08 3.89
C PRO A 110 -5.28 -11.88 2.98
N ASP A 111 -5.93 -10.73 3.09
CA ASP A 111 -7.06 -10.36 2.22
C ASP A 111 -6.55 -9.79 0.88
N ILE A 112 -5.49 -8.97 0.96
CA ILE A 112 -4.92 -8.24 -0.16
C ILE A 112 -3.39 -8.37 -0.13
N VAL A 113 -2.73 -8.43 -1.29
CA VAL A 113 -1.25 -8.45 -1.38
C VAL A 113 -0.77 -7.48 -2.46
N PRO A 114 0.23 -6.63 -2.19
CA PRO A 114 0.74 -5.68 -3.16
C PRO A 114 1.63 -6.40 -4.19
N ILE A 115 1.43 -6.09 -5.47
CA ILE A 115 2.24 -6.59 -6.59
C ILE A 115 2.71 -5.41 -7.43
N ASP A 116 3.98 -5.05 -7.27
CA ASP A 116 4.65 -4.12 -8.17
C ASP A 116 4.76 -4.73 -9.57
N THR A 117 4.05 -4.16 -10.53
CA THR A 117 3.84 -4.82 -11.83
C THR A 117 5.03 -4.68 -12.78
N GLY A 118 6.10 -3.98 -12.38
CA GLY A 118 7.31 -3.75 -13.16
C GLY A 118 8.51 -3.34 -12.31
N SER A 119 9.62 -3.03 -12.97
CA SER A 119 10.88 -2.64 -12.32
C SER A 119 11.16 -1.14 -12.44
N THR A 120 11.86 -0.60 -11.46
CA THR A 120 12.28 0.82 -11.40
C THR A 120 13.49 1.00 -10.48
N ASN A 121 14.16 2.14 -10.51
CA ASN A 121 15.30 2.39 -9.62
C ASN A 121 14.85 2.80 -8.21
N LEU A 122 15.64 2.48 -7.19
CA LEU A 122 15.37 2.83 -5.79
C LEU A 122 16.48 3.67 -5.16
N ASP A 123 17.34 4.25 -6.00
CA ASP A 123 18.30 5.22 -5.55
C ASP A 123 17.61 6.44 -4.92
N VAL A 124 18.31 7.06 -3.96
CA VAL A 124 17.79 8.20 -3.20
C VAL A 124 18.73 9.38 -3.41
N PHE A 125 18.19 10.50 -3.85
CA PHE A 125 18.94 11.71 -4.15
C PHE A 125 19.04 12.62 -2.92
N ASP A 126 20.25 12.84 -2.44
CA ASP A 126 20.56 13.81 -1.39
C ASP A 126 20.75 15.19 -2.05
N ARG A 127 19.79 16.10 -1.80
CA ARG A 127 19.81 17.45 -2.39
C ARG A 127 20.85 18.37 -1.75
N GLU A 128 21.31 18.07 -0.53
CA GLU A 128 22.36 18.85 0.13
C GLU A 128 23.73 18.48 -0.43
N LYS A 129 23.96 17.19 -0.68
CA LYS A 129 25.23 16.68 -1.23
C LYS A 129 25.27 16.61 -2.76
N LEU A 130 24.12 16.75 -3.41
CA LEU A 130 23.94 16.58 -4.86
C LEU A 130 24.47 15.23 -5.37
N SER A 131 24.14 14.17 -4.64
CA SER A 131 24.61 12.80 -4.92
C SER A 131 23.51 11.76 -4.71
N PHE A 132 23.58 10.66 -5.47
CA PHE A 132 22.75 9.49 -5.22
C PHE A 132 23.38 8.57 -4.17
N SER A 133 22.53 8.04 -3.29
CA SER A 133 22.82 6.89 -2.43
C SER A 133 22.07 5.67 -2.97
N HIS A 134 22.59 4.46 -2.69
CA HIS A 134 22.04 3.20 -3.22
C HIS A 134 21.94 3.19 -4.76
N SER A 135 22.94 3.77 -5.44
CA SER A 135 22.93 4.02 -6.89
C SER A 135 22.90 2.77 -7.78
N ASP A 136 23.17 1.60 -7.21
CA ASP A 136 23.12 0.29 -7.87
C ASP A 136 21.76 -0.41 -7.67
N ARG A 137 20.84 0.21 -6.93
CA ARG A 137 19.64 -0.47 -6.45
C ARG A 137 18.47 -0.39 -7.42
N VAL A 138 18.03 -1.57 -7.87
CA VAL A 138 16.85 -1.74 -8.72
C VAL A 138 15.78 -2.58 -8.03
N TYR A 139 14.60 -1.97 -7.88
CA TYR A 139 13.26 -2.47 -8.17
C TYR A 139 12.90 -3.81 -8.79
N GLU A 140 13.65 -4.89 -8.68
CA GLU A 140 13.50 -5.98 -9.66
C GLU A 140 12.18 -6.78 -9.54
N ASN A 141 11.25 -6.54 -10.47
CA ASN A 141 10.02 -7.32 -10.64
C ASN A 141 9.90 -7.78 -12.10
N ARG A 142 10.69 -8.82 -12.44
CA ARG A 142 10.69 -9.42 -13.79
C ARG A 142 9.31 -9.94 -14.16
N THR A 143 8.98 -9.89 -15.45
CA THR A 143 7.65 -10.31 -15.95
C THR A 143 7.28 -11.74 -15.55
N ASN A 144 8.22 -12.70 -15.63
CA ASN A 144 7.96 -14.09 -15.25
C ASN A 144 7.70 -14.26 -13.75
N ALA A 145 8.38 -13.50 -12.90
CA ALA A 145 8.16 -13.49 -11.45
C ALA A 145 6.78 -12.90 -11.11
N VAL A 146 6.43 -11.77 -11.72
CA VAL A 146 5.12 -11.13 -11.55
C VAL A 146 3.98 -12.05 -12.03
N GLU A 147 4.16 -12.74 -13.16
CA GLU A 147 3.22 -13.75 -13.64
C GLU A 147 3.05 -14.88 -12.62
N HIS A 148 4.15 -15.40 -12.09
CA HIS A 148 4.14 -16.41 -11.04
C HIS A 148 3.36 -15.92 -9.82
N TYR A 149 3.58 -14.68 -9.35
CA TYR A 149 2.85 -14.15 -8.20
C TYR A 149 1.34 -14.08 -8.45
N PHE A 150 0.90 -13.58 -9.61
CA PHE A 150 -0.53 -13.50 -9.91
C PHE A 150 -1.18 -14.88 -9.99
N ARG A 151 -0.52 -15.87 -10.60
CA ARG A 151 -1.01 -17.26 -10.63
C ARG A 151 -1.14 -17.82 -9.21
N SER A 152 -0.12 -17.60 -8.38
CA SER A 152 -0.10 -18.06 -6.98
C SER A 152 -1.20 -17.41 -6.14
N LEU A 153 -1.40 -16.09 -6.24
CA LEU A 153 -2.46 -15.36 -5.54
C LEU A 153 -3.86 -15.76 -6.02
N LYS A 154 -4.04 -15.98 -7.32
CA LYS A 154 -5.31 -16.47 -7.90
C LYS A 154 -5.68 -17.83 -7.31
N ASN A 155 -4.73 -18.77 -7.25
CA ASN A 155 -4.94 -20.10 -6.66
C ASN A 155 -5.21 -20.04 -5.15
N ALA A 156 -4.58 -19.10 -4.44
CA ALA A 156 -4.82 -18.87 -3.02
C ALA A 156 -6.13 -18.11 -2.72
N GLY A 157 -6.79 -17.56 -3.75
CA GLY A 157 -7.96 -16.69 -3.58
C GLY A 157 -7.64 -15.45 -2.75
N ILE A 158 -6.57 -14.73 -3.12
CA ILE A 158 -6.13 -13.48 -2.49
C ILE A 158 -6.17 -12.36 -3.53
N LYS A 159 -6.69 -11.19 -3.17
CA LYS A 159 -6.80 -10.07 -4.12
C LYS A 159 -5.43 -9.39 -4.31
N PRO A 160 -4.87 -9.33 -5.54
CA PRO A 160 -3.69 -8.51 -5.77
C PRO A 160 -4.06 -7.01 -5.81
N LYS A 161 -3.22 -6.17 -5.19
CA LYS A 161 -3.19 -4.72 -5.40
C LYS A 161 -2.01 -4.40 -6.33
N MET A 162 -2.30 -4.01 -7.56
CA MET A 162 -1.32 -3.74 -8.61
C MET A 162 -0.65 -2.38 -8.36
N THR A 163 0.56 -2.41 -7.81
CA THR A 163 1.34 -1.21 -7.49
C THR A 163 2.04 -0.68 -8.72
N CYS A 164 1.77 0.60 -9.03
CA CYS A 164 2.16 1.25 -10.26
C CYS A 164 2.94 2.53 -9.98
N TRP A 165 4.24 2.51 -10.30
CA TRP A 165 5.16 3.64 -10.12
C TRP A 165 5.17 4.58 -11.33
N SER A 166 4.74 4.08 -12.50
CA SER A 166 4.62 4.85 -13.74
C SER A 166 3.51 4.31 -14.62
N ILE A 167 3.19 5.04 -15.70
CA ILE A 167 2.20 4.60 -16.71
C ILE A 167 2.55 3.22 -17.28
N GLY A 168 3.84 2.89 -17.42
CA GLY A 168 4.29 1.58 -17.87
C GLY A 168 3.80 0.43 -16.97
N PHE A 169 3.75 0.66 -15.66
CA PHE A 169 3.24 -0.30 -14.68
C PHE A 169 1.73 -0.49 -14.81
N VAL A 170 0.97 0.60 -15.03
CA VAL A 170 -0.49 0.54 -15.28
C VAL A 170 -0.80 -0.29 -16.53
N ARG A 171 -0.04 -0.07 -17.61
CA ARG A 171 -0.20 -0.83 -18.86
C ARG A 171 0.13 -2.32 -18.67
N ARG A 172 1.16 -2.64 -17.89
CA ARG A 172 1.51 -4.03 -17.56
C ARG A 172 0.45 -4.69 -16.70
N ALA A 173 -0.07 -3.98 -15.70
CA ALA A 173 -1.18 -4.43 -14.86
C ALA A 173 -2.41 -4.80 -15.71
N LEU A 174 -2.80 -3.95 -16.67
CA LEU A 174 -3.87 -4.25 -17.61
C LEU A 174 -3.58 -5.51 -18.44
N ALA A 175 -2.37 -5.66 -18.98
CA ALA A 175 -2.00 -6.86 -19.74
C ALA A 175 -2.15 -8.15 -18.90
N PHE A 176 -1.77 -8.13 -17.62
CA PHE A 176 -1.98 -9.28 -16.72
C PHE A 176 -3.47 -9.56 -16.44
N MET A 177 -4.32 -8.53 -16.40
CA MET A 177 -5.78 -8.71 -16.35
C MET A 177 -6.31 -9.33 -17.64
N GLU A 178 -5.88 -8.85 -18.81
CA GLU A 178 -6.26 -9.38 -20.14
C GLU A 178 -5.83 -10.84 -20.33
N MET A 179 -4.70 -11.24 -19.72
CA MET A 179 -4.26 -12.65 -19.63
C MET A 179 -5.12 -13.52 -18.70
N GLY A 180 -6.11 -12.94 -18.01
CA GLY A 180 -6.97 -13.65 -17.07
C GLY A 180 -6.27 -14.04 -15.76
N LEU A 181 -5.13 -13.42 -15.44
CA LEU A 181 -4.39 -13.71 -14.20
C LEU A 181 -4.92 -12.93 -13.00
N VAL A 182 -5.55 -11.78 -13.24
CA VAL A 182 -6.16 -10.94 -12.22
C VAL A 182 -7.64 -10.75 -12.55
N ALA A 183 -8.52 -11.11 -11.61
CA ALA A 183 -9.96 -10.95 -11.77
C ALA A 183 -10.40 -9.49 -11.60
N GLU A 184 -11.46 -9.11 -12.30
CA GLU A 184 -12.17 -7.86 -12.02
C GLU A 184 -12.87 -7.88 -10.65
N PRO A 185 -13.09 -6.71 -10.02
CA PRO A 185 -12.49 -5.43 -10.38
C PRO A 185 -10.99 -5.43 -10.04
N GLY A 186 -10.19 -4.82 -10.93
CA GLY A 186 -8.77 -4.59 -10.68
C GLY A 186 -8.57 -3.57 -9.57
N TYR A 187 -7.56 -3.78 -8.71
CA TYR A 187 -7.24 -2.85 -7.64
C TYR A 187 -5.84 -2.27 -7.84
N PHE A 188 -5.76 -0.96 -8.09
CA PHE A 188 -4.51 -0.27 -8.45
C PHE A 188 -4.02 0.61 -7.30
N LEU A 189 -2.71 0.60 -7.04
CA LEU A 189 -2.01 1.63 -6.26
C LEU A 189 -1.23 2.51 -7.23
N LEU A 190 -1.53 3.81 -7.26
CA LEU A 190 -0.77 4.83 -7.96
C LEU A 190 0.28 5.36 -6.99
N ASN A 191 1.49 4.81 -7.09
CA ASN A 191 2.58 5.11 -6.17
C ASN A 191 3.42 6.27 -6.69
N MET A 192 3.17 7.45 -6.13
CA MET A 192 3.96 8.66 -6.37
C MET A 192 5.12 8.74 -5.38
N THR A 193 6.11 9.55 -5.69
CA THR A 193 7.26 9.78 -4.81
C THR A 193 7.59 11.26 -4.72
N ASP A 194 8.21 11.65 -3.61
CA ASP A 194 8.69 13.02 -3.40
C ASP A 194 9.93 13.05 -2.49
N GLY A 195 10.42 14.27 -2.23
CA GLY A 195 11.58 14.51 -1.38
C GLY A 195 12.86 13.97 -2.01
N SER A 196 13.47 13.00 -1.34
CA SER A 196 14.69 12.34 -1.81
C SER A 196 14.42 11.17 -2.76
N TYR A 197 13.16 10.74 -2.90
CA TYR A 197 12.78 9.64 -3.79
C TYR A 197 12.35 10.19 -5.15
N LEU A 198 13.04 9.77 -6.22
CA LEU A 198 12.80 10.25 -7.59
C LEU A 198 12.27 9.14 -8.53
N THR A 199 11.75 8.06 -7.94
CA THR A 199 11.40 6.83 -8.65
C THR A 199 10.05 6.89 -9.37
N GLY A 200 9.03 7.46 -8.73
CA GLY A 200 7.67 7.54 -9.24
C GLY A 200 7.36 8.89 -9.86
N HIS A 201 6.10 9.08 -10.25
CA HIS A 201 5.62 10.42 -10.59
C HIS A 201 5.65 11.33 -9.34
N PRO A 202 5.85 12.65 -9.49
CA PRO A 202 5.87 13.58 -8.37
C PRO A 202 4.59 13.54 -7.54
N GLY A 203 4.70 13.71 -6.23
CA GLY A 203 3.59 13.78 -5.26
C GLY A 203 2.68 15.01 -5.41
N THR A 204 2.16 15.26 -6.60
CA THR A 204 1.38 16.46 -6.98
C THR A 204 0.09 16.06 -7.70
N LEU A 205 -0.84 17.00 -7.91
CA LEU A 205 -2.04 16.74 -8.73
C LEU A 205 -1.65 16.44 -10.17
N GLU A 206 -0.63 17.09 -10.72
CA GLU A 206 -0.12 16.85 -12.07
C GLU A 206 0.51 15.46 -12.17
N GLY A 207 1.23 15.01 -11.15
CA GLY A 207 1.75 13.66 -11.06
C GLY A 207 0.65 12.60 -11.00
N LEU A 208 -0.41 12.86 -10.23
CA LEU A 208 -1.60 12.01 -10.20
C LEU A 208 -2.31 12.00 -11.56
N ASP A 209 -2.56 13.17 -12.14
CA ASP A 209 -3.25 13.34 -13.42
C ASP A 209 -2.45 12.77 -14.61
N ALA A 210 -1.14 12.52 -14.44
CA ALA A 210 -0.35 11.76 -15.40
C ALA A 210 -0.74 10.27 -15.47
N PHE A 211 -1.28 9.70 -14.39
CA PHE A 211 -1.76 8.31 -14.38
C PHE A 211 -3.19 8.16 -14.88
N LEU A 212 -4.09 9.04 -14.42
CA LEU A 212 -5.54 8.81 -14.52
C LEU A 212 -6.07 8.58 -15.95
N PRO A 213 -5.60 9.29 -16.99
CA PRO A 213 -6.03 9.04 -18.37
C PRO A 213 -5.70 7.63 -18.88
N PHE A 214 -4.72 6.96 -18.26
CA PHE A 214 -4.23 5.63 -18.64
C PHE A 214 -4.75 4.50 -17.76
N LEU A 215 -5.59 4.81 -16.76
CA LEU A 215 -6.32 3.76 -16.05
C LEU A 215 -7.23 2.99 -17.02
N PRO A 216 -7.39 1.67 -16.86
CA PRO A 216 -8.12 0.86 -17.82
C PRO A 216 -9.58 1.27 -17.98
N LYS A 217 -10.01 1.50 -19.22
CA LYS A 217 -11.43 1.79 -19.54
C LYS A 217 -12.24 0.53 -19.85
N SER A 218 -11.55 -0.57 -20.18
CA SER A 218 -12.13 -1.84 -20.63
C SER A 218 -12.52 -2.78 -19.49
N VAL A 219 -12.04 -2.54 -18.27
CA VAL A 219 -12.26 -3.42 -17.10
C VAL A 219 -12.71 -2.60 -15.89
N ARG A 220 -13.55 -3.20 -15.04
CA ARG A 220 -13.92 -2.58 -13.76
C ARG A 220 -12.69 -2.48 -12.87
N HIS A 221 -12.53 -1.33 -12.22
CA HIS A 221 -11.42 -1.12 -11.32
C HIS A 221 -11.70 -0.08 -10.23
N SER A 222 -10.82 -0.12 -9.23
CA SER A 222 -10.66 0.88 -8.17
C SER A 222 -9.18 1.26 -8.10
N TRP A 223 -8.88 2.54 -7.85
CA TRP A 223 -7.51 3.02 -7.70
C TRP A 223 -7.33 3.74 -6.37
N THR A 224 -6.13 3.66 -5.82
CA THR A 224 -5.70 4.28 -4.56
C THR A 224 -4.43 5.08 -4.83
N ALA A 225 -4.26 6.24 -4.22
CA ALA A 225 -3.00 7.00 -4.30
C ALA A 225 -2.24 6.96 -2.97
N ASN A 226 -0.90 6.93 -3.06
CA ASN A 226 0.02 7.23 -1.96
C ASN A 226 1.20 8.07 -2.48
N ILE A 227 1.97 8.65 -1.55
CA ILE A 227 3.23 9.34 -1.84
C ILE A 227 4.28 8.84 -0.88
N VAL A 228 5.34 8.20 -1.38
CA VAL A 228 6.52 7.90 -0.56
C VAL A 228 7.41 9.14 -0.51
N GLY A 229 7.76 9.59 0.70
CA GLY A 229 8.63 10.75 0.92
C GLY A 229 7.95 12.11 0.84
N GLY A 230 6.61 12.17 0.77
CA GLY A 230 5.87 13.44 0.69
C GLY A 230 4.49 13.42 1.35
N ASN A 231 3.92 14.61 1.51
CA ASN A 231 2.64 14.81 2.18
C ASN A 231 1.46 14.47 1.25
N LEU A 232 0.82 13.32 1.51
CA LEU A 232 -0.35 12.86 0.76
C LEU A 232 -1.64 13.62 1.11
N LEU A 233 -1.73 14.22 2.29
CA LEU A 233 -2.94 14.92 2.75
C LEU A 233 -3.24 16.14 1.88
N ASP A 234 -2.22 16.79 1.33
CA ASP A 234 -2.38 17.92 0.40
C ASP A 234 -3.11 17.51 -0.89
N LEU A 235 -3.01 16.24 -1.30
CA LEU A 235 -3.74 15.70 -2.46
C LEU A 235 -5.09 15.09 -2.11
N CYS A 236 -5.47 15.01 -0.83
CA CYS A 236 -6.65 14.27 -0.40
C CYS A 236 -7.95 14.78 -1.04
N GLU A 237 -8.15 16.10 -1.12
CA GLU A 237 -9.30 16.69 -1.80
C GLU A 237 -9.30 16.36 -3.30
N GLY A 238 -8.14 16.48 -3.96
CA GLY A 238 -8.00 16.19 -5.38
C GLY A 238 -8.32 14.74 -5.73
N VAL A 239 -7.82 13.80 -4.91
CA VAL A 239 -8.12 12.36 -5.01
C VAL A 239 -9.62 12.10 -4.79
N ALA A 240 -10.20 12.67 -3.74
CA ALA A 240 -11.61 12.49 -3.41
C ALA A 240 -12.54 12.98 -4.52
N ARG A 241 -12.27 14.15 -5.11
CA ARG A 241 -13.04 14.73 -6.22
C ARG A 241 -12.92 13.92 -7.52
N ARG A 242 -11.81 13.22 -7.72
CA ARG A 242 -11.57 12.34 -8.87
C ARG A 242 -12.08 10.91 -8.67
N GLY A 243 -12.73 10.64 -7.54
CA GLY A 243 -13.36 9.35 -7.24
C GLY A 243 -12.40 8.27 -6.76
N GLY A 244 -11.14 8.62 -6.46
CA GLY A 244 -10.12 7.69 -5.99
C GLY A 244 -10.19 7.36 -4.51
N ASN A 245 -9.32 6.44 -4.12
CA ASN A 245 -9.06 6.05 -2.74
C ASN A 245 -7.68 6.57 -2.30
N ILE A 246 -7.38 6.52 -1.01
CA ILE A 246 -6.15 7.10 -0.48
C ILE A 246 -5.50 6.19 0.56
N ALA A 247 -4.18 6.17 0.59
CA ALA A 247 -3.41 5.35 1.51
C ALA A 247 -2.40 6.19 2.31
N PRO A 248 -2.83 6.98 3.31
CA PRO A 248 -1.92 7.74 4.16
C PRO A 248 -1.22 6.83 5.19
N GLY A 249 -0.10 7.31 5.71
CA GLY A 249 0.51 6.73 6.90
C GLY A 249 1.94 7.20 7.12
N ILE A 250 2.38 7.12 8.38
CA ILE A 250 3.71 7.59 8.77
C ILE A 250 4.85 6.71 8.25
N GLY A 251 4.52 5.52 7.71
CA GLY A 251 5.49 4.67 7.03
C GLY A 251 6.01 5.28 5.72
N ASP A 252 5.17 6.08 5.03
CA ASP A 252 5.55 6.73 3.78
C ASP A 252 6.22 8.09 4.00
N TYR A 253 5.83 8.83 5.04
CA TYR A 253 6.31 10.19 5.31
C TYR A 253 6.12 10.56 6.79
N PRO A 254 7.07 11.23 7.47
CA PRO A 254 6.96 11.50 8.91
C PRO A 254 5.96 12.60 9.28
N TYR A 255 5.49 13.42 8.33
CA TYR A 255 4.58 14.55 8.54
C TYR A 255 5.05 15.54 9.62
N ILE A 256 6.29 16.02 9.50
CA ILE A 256 6.93 16.92 10.47
C ILE A 256 6.16 18.25 10.56
N GLU A 257 5.57 18.71 9.46
CA GLU A 257 4.71 19.89 9.39
C GLU A 257 3.44 19.78 10.25
N PHE A 258 3.05 18.55 10.63
CA PHE A 258 1.95 18.29 11.56
C PHE A 258 2.43 17.90 12.96
N GLY A 259 3.71 18.13 13.27
CA GLY A 259 4.28 17.84 14.58
C GLY A 259 4.54 16.36 14.83
N ARG A 260 4.82 15.58 13.77
CA ARG A 260 5.05 14.12 13.83
C ARG A 260 3.83 13.39 14.42
N PRO A 261 2.68 13.40 13.71
CA PRO A 261 1.43 12.81 14.19
C PRO A 261 1.51 11.27 14.25
N THR A 262 0.53 10.69 14.94
CA THR A 262 0.21 9.26 14.88
C THR A 262 -0.52 8.88 13.57
N ASN A 263 -0.58 7.60 13.24
CA ASN A 263 -1.30 7.14 12.04
C ASN A 263 -2.81 7.45 12.11
N GLU A 264 -3.44 7.26 13.27
CA GLU A 264 -4.88 7.54 13.43
C GLU A 264 -5.23 9.02 13.27
N GLU A 265 -4.30 9.94 13.57
CA GLU A 265 -4.49 11.36 13.31
C GLU A 265 -4.48 11.67 11.82
N LEU A 266 -3.59 11.05 11.05
CA LEU A 266 -3.58 11.16 9.58
C LEU A 266 -4.87 10.59 8.99
N VAL A 267 -5.27 9.38 9.39
CA VAL A 267 -6.52 8.75 8.95
C VAL A 267 -7.73 9.64 9.26
N ARG A 268 -7.81 10.22 10.47
CA ARG A 268 -8.90 11.11 10.86
C ARG A 268 -8.97 12.36 10.00
N ARG A 269 -7.82 13.01 9.75
CA ARG A 269 -7.73 14.18 8.86
C ARG A 269 -8.19 13.84 7.44
N THR A 270 -7.71 12.73 6.89
CA THR A 270 -8.15 12.20 5.59
C THR A 270 -9.66 11.99 5.54
N CYS A 271 -10.25 11.35 6.55
CA CYS A 271 -11.69 11.11 6.60
C CYS A 271 -12.51 12.40 6.69
N ILE A 272 -12.03 13.42 7.42
CA ILE A 272 -12.67 14.74 7.50
C ILE A 272 -12.67 15.42 6.12
N ILE A 273 -11.52 15.45 5.44
CA ILE A 273 -11.39 16.06 4.11
C ILE A 273 -12.29 15.35 3.09
N ALA A 274 -12.28 14.01 3.08
CA ALA A 274 -13.12 13.21 2.19
C ALA A 274 -14.62 13.46 2.41
N ARG A 275 -15.07 13.51 3.66
CA ARG A 275 -16.47 13.86 4.00
C ARG A 275 -16.82 15.28 3.58
N GLY A 276 -15.90 16.24 3.75
CA GLY A 276 -16.05 17.61 3.24
C GLY A 276 -16.21 17.67 1.72
N CYS A 277 -15.66 16.71 0.99
CA CYS A 277 -15.84 16.54 -0.46
C CYS A 277 -17.12 15.74 -0.85
N GLY A 278 -17.97 15.40 0.13
CA GLY A 278 -19.18 14.59 -0.09
C GLY A 278 -18.90 13.12 -0.38
N ARG A 279 -17.76 12.57 0.08
CA ARG A 279 -17.43 11.14 0.00
C ARG A 279 -17.66 10.49 1.36
N GLU A 280 -18.52 9.51 1.42
CA GLU A 280 -18.60 8.59 2.55
C GLU A 280 -17.35 7.70 2.62
N ILE A 281 -17.01 7.23 3.82
CA ILE A 281 -15.85 6.35 4.04
C ILE A 281 -16.33 4.89 4.00
N ALA A 282 -15.64 4.06 3.21
CA ALA A 282 -15.93 2.63 3.09
C ALA A 282 -15.51 1.94 4.39
N SER A 283 -16.40 1.14 4.99
CA SER A 283 -16.08 0.15 6.02
C SER A 283 -15.33 -1.05 5.43
N PRO A 284 -14.75 -1.96 6.24
CA PRO A 284 -14.18 -3.21 5.76
C PRO A 284 -15.15 -4.03 4.88
N ASP A 285 -16.42 -4.11 5.25
CA ASP A 285 -17.42 -4.84 4.46
C ASP A 285 -17.73 -4.14 3.13
N ASP A 286 -17.78 -2.80 3.13
CA ASP A 286 -17.88 -2.03 1.88
C ASP A 286 -16.67 -2.31 0.98
N VAL A 287 -15.45 -2.45 1.54
CA VAL A 287 -14.26 -2.80 0.76
C VAL A 287 -14.37 -4.19 0.16
N ARG A 288 -14.86 -5.18 0.92
CA ARG A 288 -15.11 -6.54 0.40
C ARG A 288 -16.09 -6.53 -0.75
N GLU A 289 -17.17 -5.75 -0.67
CA GLU A 289 -18.13 -5.58 -1.75
C GLU A 289 -17.51 -4.86 -2.96
N ILE A 290 -16.87 -3.71 -2.75
CA ILE A 290 -16.28 -2.88 -3.82
C ILE A 290 -15.21 -3.65 -4.60
N LEU A 291 -14.42 -4.49 -3.91
CA LEU A 291 -13.32 -5.24 -4.50
C LEU A 291 -13.67 -6.70 -4.80
N GLU A 292 -14.87 -7.17 -4.49
CA GLU A 292 -15.28 -8.58 -4.64
C GLU A 292 -14.28 -9.54 -3.97
N ILE A 293 -13.95 -9.27 -2.70
CA ILE A 293 -13.14 -10.14 -1.85
C ILE A 293 -14.09 -11.03 -1.05
N SER A 294 -13.92 -12.35 -1.17
CA SER A 294 -14.65 -13.40 -0.46
C SER A 294 -14.23 -13.53 0.99
#